data_AF-A0A497LRH9-F1
#
_entry.id   AF-A0A497LRH9-F1
#
_cell.length_a   1.000
_cell.length_b   1.000
_cell.length_c   1.000
_cell.angle_alpha   90.00
_cell.angle_beta   90.00
_cell.angle_gamma   90.00
#
_symmetry.space_group_name_H-M   'P 1'
#
loop_
_entity.id
_entity.type
_entity.pdbx_description
1 polymer ?
#
loop_
_entity_poly.entity_id
_entity_poly.type
_entity_poly.pdbx_seq_one_letter_code
_entity_poly.pdbx_strand_id
1 'polypeptide(L)'
;IIILNESFEELLPKIKKGSFVYLDPPYDPVSNTASFTGYNLAGFDKKDQKKLKDFCDELNKKEGVKFLLSNSATDFIKDLYKEYIIEIVKVPRNINSDAAKRGKVDEVLVRNYEI
;
A
#
# COMPACT_ATOMS: atom_id res chain seq x y z
N ILE A 1 0.31 12.70 20.42
CA ILE A 1 0.29 11.49 19.56
C ILE A 1 -0.73 10.53 20.16
N ILE A 2 -1.65 10.00 19.35
CA ILE A 2 -2.61 8.97 19.77
C ILE A 2 -2.11 7.66 19.17
N ILE A 3 -2.03 6.59 19.97
CA ILE A 3 -1.58 5.26 19.53
C ILE A 3 -2.78 4.31 19.63
N LEU A 4 -3.04 3.55 18.56
CA LEU A 4 -4.14 2.61 18.45
C LEU A 4 -3.60 1.24 18.02
N ASN A 5 -4.31 0.17 18.39
CA ASN A 5 -4.06 -1.20 17.92
C ASN A 5 -5.41 -1.83 17.54
N GLU A 6 -5.88 -1.49 16.35
CA GLU A 6 -7.20 -1.83 15.81
C GLU A 6 -7.07 -2.10 14.31
N SER A 7 -8.10 -2.68 13.68
CA SER A 7 -8.13 -2.80 12.22
C SER A 7 -8.18 -1.41 11.56
N PHE A 8 -7.49 -1.24 10.43
CA PHE A 8 -7.55 0.01 9.67
C PHE A 8 -8.99 0.35 9.25
N GLU A 9 -9.83 -0.67 9.01
CA GLU A 9 -11.24 -0.55 8.62
C GLU A 9 -12.05 0.24 9.67
N GLU A 10 -11.68 0.12 10.95
CA GLU A 10 -12.34 0.78 12.07
C GLU A 10 -11.95 2.26 12.23
N LEU A 11 -10.94 2.72 11.47
CA LEU A 11 -10.45 4.09 11.56
C LEU A 11 -11.29 5.09 10.75
N LEU A 12 -12.11 4.63 9.78
CA LEU A 12 -12.92 5.52 8.92
C LEU A 12 -13.74 6.56 9.70
N PRO A 13 -14.45 6.21 10.79
CA PRO A 13 -15.22 7.19 11.58
C PRO A 13 -14.33 8.19 12.33
N LYS A 14 -13.07 7.83 12.62
CA LYS A 14 -12.11 8.66 13.37
C LYS A 14 -11.39 9.68 12.47
N ILE A 15 -11.38 9.45 11.15
CA ILE A 15 -10.74 10.34 10.17
C ILE A 15 -11.65 11.54 9.89
N LYS A 16 -11.15 12.74 10.21
CA LYS A 16 -11.86 14.01 10.08
C LYS A 16 -11.71 14.59 8.67
N LYS A 17 -12.62 15.52 8.34
CA LYS A 17 -12.52 16.36 7.13
C LYS A 17 -11.14 17.05 7.08
N GLY A 18 -10.54 17.08 5.89
CA GLY A 18 -9.24 17.73 5.69
C GLY A 18 -8.03 16.93 6.18
N SER A 19 -8.22 15.71 6.69
CA SER A 19 -7.11 14.85 7.10
C SER A 19 -6.26 14.41 5.91
N PHE A 20 -4.96 14.23 6.17
CA PHE A 20 -4.04 13.51 5.28
C PHE A 20 -3.74 12.14 5.88
N VAL A 21 -3.93 11.07 5.10
CA VAL A 21 -3.75 9.69 5.52
C VAL A 21 -2.61 9.05 4.74
N TYR A 22 -1.58 8.58 5.44
CA TYR A 22 -0.51 7.80 4.83
C TYR A 22 -0.72 6.32 5.14
N LEU A 23 -0.63 5.48 4.11
CA LEU A 23 -0.89 4.03 4.16
C LEU A 23 0.34 3.27 3.70
N ASP A 24 0.92 2.46 4.60
CA ASP A 24 2.09 1.63 4.34
C ASP A 24 1.82 0.19 4.82
N PRO A 25 0.97 -0.57 4.10
CA PRO A 25 0.60 -1.93 4.47
C PRO A 25 1.77 -2.90 4.22
N PRO A 26 1.66 -4.19 4.60
CA PRO A 26 2.51 -5.21 3.99
C PRO A 26 2.31 -5.25 2.47
N TYR A 27 3.40 -5.27 1.69
CA TYR A 27 3.33 -5.11 0.23
C TYR A 27 2.96 -6.41 -0.49
N ASP A 28 2.36 -6.27 -1.68
CA ASP A 28 2.17 -7.41 -2.59
C ASP A 28 3.55 -7.97 -3.00
N PRO A 29 3.79 -9.29 -2.86
CA PRO A 29 5.07 -9.88 -3.20
C PRO A 29 5.38 -9.76 -4.70
N VAL A 30 6.57 -9.26 -5.04
CA VAL A 30 7.01 -9.08 -6.44
C VAL A 30 7.24 -10.38 -7.21
N SER A 31 7.29 -11.54 -6.54
CA SER A 31 7.32 -12.86 -7.19
C SER A 31 6.66 -13.94 -6.33
N ASN A 32 6.03 -14.94 -6.98
CA ASN A 32 5.49 -16.11 -6.29
C ASN A 32 6.56 -16.90 -5.51
N THR A 33 7.81 -16.87 -5.95
CA THR A 33 8.93 -17.52 -5.26
C THR A 33 9.40 -16.77 -4.03
N ALA A 34 9.19 -15.44 -3.96
CA ALA A 34 9.39 -14.67 -2.73
C ALA A 34 8.33 -14.98 -1.66
N SER A 35 7.20 -15.56 -2.06
CA SER A 35 6.14 -16.08 -1.18
C SER A 35 6.41 -17.52 -0.69
N PHE A 36 7.36 -18.24 -1.30
CA PHE A 36 7.52 -19.69 -1.10
C PHE A 36 8.39 -20.09 0.12
N THR A 37 9.10 -19.15 0.74
CA THR A 37 9.84 -19.43 1.99
C THR A 37 8.98 -19.16 3.22
N GLY A 38 8.13 -20.14 3.55
CA GLY A 38 7.68 -20.40 4.92
C GLY A 38 6.46 -19.64 5.40
N TYR A 39 5.36 -20.37 5.61
CA TYR A 39 4.32 -20.05 6.60
C TYR A 39 3.60 -18.69 6.44
N ASN A 40 2.77 -18.54 5.40
CA ASN A 40 1.67 -17.55 5.39
C ASN A 40 0.55 -17.98 6.36
N LEU A 41 0.87 -18.15 7.64
CA LEU A 41 -0.12 -18.44 8.69
C LEU A 41 -0.76 -17.15 9.25
N ALA A 42 -0.23 -15.97 8.92
CA ALA A 42 -0.90 -14.68 9.05
C ALA A 42 -0.12 -13.61 8.27
N GLY A 43 -0.74 -12.89 7.33
CA GLY A 43 -0.13 -11.63 6.88
C GLY A 43 -0.56 -11.14 5.50
N PHE A 44 -1.67 -10.42 5.47
CA PHE A 44 -2.08 -9.48 4.42
C PHE A 44 -2.01 -10.00 2.97
N ASP A 45 -3.03 -10.75 2.58
CA ASP A 45 -3.11 -11.33 1.24
C ASP A 45 -3.75 -10.38 0.21
N LYS A 46 -3.99 -10.87 -1.02
CA LYS A 46 -4.68 -10.10 -2.05
C LYS A 46 -6.11 -9.71 -1.68
N LYS A 47 -6.79 -10.44 -0.78
CA LYS A 47 -8.11 -10.04 -0.26
C LYS A 47 -7.96 -8.87 0.69
N ASP A 48 -6.94 -8.87 1.54
CA ASP A 48 -6.63 -7.74 2.42
C ASP A 48 -6.21 -6.49 1.64
N GLN A 49 -5.44 -6.66 0.54
CA GLN A 49 -5.16 -5.57 -0.41
C GLN A 49 -6.45 -4.98 -1.01
N LYS A 50 -7.44 -5.82 -1.34
CA LYS A 50 -8.75 -5.35 -1.83
C LYS A 50 -9.55 -4.61 -0.74
N LYS A 51 -9.56 -5.09 0.49
CA LYS A 51 -10.19 -4.38 1.61
C LYS A 51 -9.53 -3.01 1.85
N LEU A 52 -8.21 -2.93 1.69
CA LEU A 52 -7.51 -1.64 1.77
C LEU A 52 -7.88 -0.72 0.61
N LYS A 53 -8.08 -1.26 -0.60
CA LYS A 53 -8.63 -0.49 -1.73
C LYS A 53 -10.02 0.04 -1.41
N ASP A 54 -10.90 -0.78 -0.83
CA ASP A 54 -12.24 -0.35 -0.41
C ASP A 54 -12.16 0.78 0.64
N PHE A 55 -11.24 0.66 1.59
CA PHE A 55 -10.96 1.72 2.57
C PHE A 55 -10.49 3.02 1.90
N CYS A 56 -9.58 2.93 0.91
CA CYS A 56 -9.15 4.10 0.13
C CYS A 56 -10.32 4.75 -0.62
N ASP A 57 -11.27 3.96 -1.14
CA ASP A 57 -12.48 4.47 -1.79
C ASP A 57 -13.38 5.22 -0.82
N GLU A 58 -13.51 4.73 0.41
CA GLU A 58 -14.23 5.44 1.46
C GLU A 58 -13.52 6.72 1.91
N LEU A 59 -12.18 6.74 1.94
CA LEU A 59 -11.42 7.98 2.14
C LEU A 59 -11.65 8.98 1.01
N ASN A 60 -11.65 8.52 -0.24
CA ASN A 60 -11.84 9.37 -1.40
C ASN A 60 -13.21 10.05 -1.44
N LYS A 61 -14.24 9.41 -0.89
CA LYS A 61 -15.59 9.99 -0.74
C LYS A 61 -15.67 11.05 0.35
N LYS A 62 -14.74 11.08 1.31
CA LYS A 62 -14.75 12.05 2.42
C LYS A 62 -14.22 13.39 1.95
N GLU A 63 -15.01 14.43 2.20
CA GLU A 63 -14.67 15.79 1.78
C GLU A 63 -13.30 16.23 2.30
N GLY A 64 -12.44 16.67 1.39
CA GLY A 64 -11.11 17.20 1.70
C GLY A 64 -10.10 16.20 2.27
N VAL A 65 -10.45 14.91 2.37
CA VAL A 65 -9.50 13.89 2.82
C VAL A 65 -8.56 13.51 1.66
N LYS A 66 -7.27 13.55 1.94
CA LYS A 66 -6.21 13.14 1.03
C LYS A 66 -5.57 11.86 1.54
N PHE A 67 -5.23 10.94 0.65
CA PHE A 67 -4.42 9.79 1.01
C PHE A 67 -3.23 9.59 0.08
N LEU A 68 -2.16 9.04 0.64
CA LEU A 68 -1.00 8.52 -0.08
C LEU A 68 -0.76 7.09 0.38
N LEU A 69 -0.67 6.15 -0.56
CA LEU A 69 -0.40 4.74 -0.31
C LEU A 69 0.88 4.32 -1.01
N SER A 70 1.77 3.64 -0.29
CA SER A 70 2.98 3.00 -0.81
C SER A 70 2.77 1.48 -0.96
N ASN A 71 3.28 0.90 -2.05
CA ASN A 71 3.24 -0.55 -2.26
C ASN A 71 4.25 -1.00 -3.35
N SER A 72 4.40 -2.32 -3.56
CA SER A 72 5.14 -2.87 -4.70
C SER A 72 4.48 -2.51 -6.03
N ALA A 73 5.26 -2.23 -7.08
CA ALA A 73 4.76 -1.95 -8.43
C ALA A 73 4.40 -3.22 -9.22
N THR A 74 3.64 -4.14 -8.62
CA THR A 74 3.12 -5.33 -9.31
C THR A 74 1.95 -4.97 -10.21
N ASP A 75 1.69 -5.78 -11.24
CA ASP A 75 0.53 -5.57 -12.13
C ASP A 75 -0.79 -5.67 -11.38
N PHE A 76 -0.85 -6.51 -10.34
CA PHE A 76 -2.02 -6.60 -9.46
C PHE A 76 -2.30 -5.28 -8.75
N ILE A 77 -1.30 -4.66 -8.13
CA ILE A 77 -1.47 -3.38 -7.43
C ILE A 77 -1.80 -2.26 -8.43
N LYS A 78 -1.13 -2.21 -9.58
CA LYS A 78 -1.40 -1.20 -10.61
C LYS A 78 -2.84 -1.26 -11.11
N ASP A 79 -3.36 -2.46 -11.40
CA ASP A 79 -4.75 -2.65 -11.82
C ASP A 79 -5.74 -2.35 -10.68
N LEU A 80 -5.41 -2.78 -9.46
CA LEU A 80 -6.27 -2.56 -8.28
C LEU A 80 -6.52 -1.07 -8.02
N TYR A 81 -5.52 -0.21 -8.24
CA TYR A 81 -5.60 1.22 -7.95
C TYR A 81 -5.69 2.11 -9.21
N LYS A 82 -6.01 1.56 -10.39
CA LYS A 82 -5.96 2.28 -11.68
C LYS A 82 -6.84 3.54 -11.80
N GLU A 83 -7.84 3.68 -10.92
CA GLU A 83 -8.72 4.86 -10.85
C GLU A 83 -8.08 6.04 -10.10
N TYR A 84 -6.90 5.83 -9.50
CA TYR A 84 -6.14 6.83 -8.76
C TYR A 84 -4.89 7.26 -9.53
N ILE A 85 -4.25 8.33 -9.07
CA ILE A 85 -2.97 8.78 -9.61
C ILE A 85 -1.90 7.82 -9.08
N ILE A 86 -1.21 7.14 -9.99
CA ILE A 86 -0.12 6.19 -9.67
C ILE A 86 1.21 6.76 -10.19
N GLU A 87 2.17 6.93 -9.29
CA GLU A 87 3.55 7.27 -9.63
C GLU A 87 4.46 6.07 -9.34
N ILE A 88 5.34 5.73 -10.29
CA ILE A 88 6.32 4.65 -10.11
C ILE A 88 7.63 5.26 -9.63
N VAL A 89 8.08 4.82 -8.45
CA VAL A 89 9.35 5.23 -7.86
C VAL A 89 10.33 4.07 -7.89
N LYS A 90 11.56 4.34 -8.31
CA LYS A 90 12.64 3.34 -8.32
C LYS A 90 13.43 3.43 -7.03
N VAL A 91 13.26 2.44 -6.15
CA VAL A 91 13.93 2.42 -4.86
C VAL A 91 15.17 1.51 -4.93
N PRO A 92 16.36 2.00 -4.53
CA PRO A 92 17.54 1.15 -4.45
C PRO A 92 17.41 0.19 -3.24
N ARG A 93 17.36 -1.13 -3.49
CA ARG A 93 17.53 -2.13 -2.42
C ARG A 93 19.00 -2.20 -2.00
N ASN A 94 19.46 -1.25 -1.18
CA ASN A 94 20.81 -1.27 -0.61
C ASN A 94 21.02 -2.38 0.44
N ILE A 95 19.94 -3.00 0.94
CA ILE A 95 19.97 -4.02 2.00
C ILE A 95 19.54 -5.36 1.41
N ASN A 96 20.38 -5.96 0.56
CA ASN A 96 20.25 -7.37 0.19
C ASN A 96 21.60 -8.04 0.42
N SER A 97 21.61 -9.12 1.22
CA SER A 97 22.82 -9.88 1.58
C SER A 97 23.46 -10.59 0.38
N ASP A 98 22.70 -10.80 -0.69
CA ASP A 98 23.16 -11.34 -1.96
C ASP A 98 23.41 -10.20 -2.97
N ALA A 99 24.69 -9.99 -3.31
CA ALA A 99 25.11 -8.94 -4.25
C ALA A 99 24.50 -9.13 -5.66
N ALA A 100 24.16 -10.36 -6.07
CA ALA A 100 23.57 -10.64 -7.37
C ALA A 100 22.08 -10.29 -7.46
N LYS A 101 21.39 -10.12 -6.32
CA LYS A 101 19.97 -9.73 -6.23
C LYS A 101 19.76 -8.25 -5.88
N ARG A 102 20.82 -7.43 -5.94
CA ARG A 102 20.74 -5.97 -5.88
C ARG A 102 20.12 -5.42 -7.17
N GLY A 103 18.83 -5.69 -7.37
CA GLY A 103 18.01 -5.09 -8.41
C GLY A 103 17.27 -3.86 -7.89
N LYS A 104 16.98 -2.91 -8.78
CA LYS A 104 16.00 -1.85 -8.50
C LYS A 104 14.64 -2.52 -8.32
N VAL A 105 13.92 -2.15 -7.27
CA VAL A 105 12.52 -2.52 -7.12
C VAL A 105 11.72 -1.29 -7.46
N ASP A 106 10.73 -1.51 -8.31
CA ASP A 106 9.76 -0.47 -8.61
C ASP A 106 8.68 -0.55 -7.52
N GLU A 107 8.43 0.58 -6.87
CA GLU A 107 7.34 0.80 -5.94
C GLU A 107 6.32 1.76 -6.57
N VAL A 108 5.08 1.71 -6.10
CA VAL A 108 4.05 2.68 -6.48
C VAL A 108 3.75 3.61 -5.32
N LEU A 109 3.51 4.87 -5.66
CA LEU A 109 2.81 5.83 -4.83
C LEU A 109 1.43 6.08 -5.45
N VAL A 110 0.39 5.74 -4.71
CA VAL A 110 -1.02 5.91 -5.11
C VAL A 110 -1.64 7.07 -4.34
N ARG A 111 -2.25 8.04 -5.02
CA ARG A 111 -2.86 9.22 -4.39
C ARG A 111 -4.16 9.65 -5.04
N ASN A 112 -5.02 10.30 -4.26
CA ASN A 112 -6.29 10.89 -4.71
C ASN A 112 -6.27 12.41 -4.89
N TYR A 113 -5.08 13.01 -5.00
CA TYR A 113 -4.91 14.46 -5.09
C TYR A 113 -3.78 14.83 -6.05
N GLU A 114 -3.88 16.01 -6.65
CA GLU A 114 -2.83 16.63 -7.47
C GLU A 114 -1.76 17.32 -6.61
N ILE A 115 -0.53 17.42 -7.15
CA ILE A 115 0.61 18.11 -6.50
C ILE A 115 0.62 19.57 -6.94
#